data_AF-A0AAV5CTB7-F1
#
_entry.id   AF-A0AAV5CTB7-F1
#
_cell.length_a   1.000
_cell.length_b   1.000
_cell.length_c   1.000
_cell.angle_alpha   90.00
_cell.angle_beta   90.00
_cell.angle_gamma   90.00
#
_symmetry.space_group_name_H-M   'P 1'
#
loop_
_entity.id
_entity.type
_entity.pdbx_description
1 polymer ?
#
loop_
_entity_poly.entity_id
_entity_poly.type
_entity_poly.pdbx_seq_one_letter_code
_entity_poly.pdbx_strand_id
1 'polypeptide(L)'
;MVSGAKKPELFFGQPYRQGDNPDPGPGNLENVPHGTIHFWTGDPRQPNGEDMGNFYSAARDPVFFAHHANVDLMWHLWRTRLHNDNNNNTSFTTDADWLDAAFLFYDEDARLVRCRVRDALDTAALRYAYQDVALPWLNAKPVAVAKEESTSGAAAARAITATTATALPARLDGTVSVVVARPETSRTAKRKAEAEEVLVVDGIEVADRFRFVKFDVFVNAASAAAATQSGGAARCAGSVALAPHVVRGEGDDKSEKKGRAVVKTAARFGICDLLDDTGADGDGAIVVSLVPRAAGDTVTVGGVRIDYVK
;
A
#
# COMPACT_ATOMS: atom_id res chain seq x y z
N MET A 1 2.54 -7.07 -5.75
CA MET A 1 2.23 -8.08 -6.79
C MET A 1 2.33 -9.51 -6.27
N VAL A 2 3.47 -9.94 -5.71
CA VAL A 2 3.64 -11.31 -5.19
C VAL A 2 3.42 -11.35 -3.67
N SER A 3 4.46 -11.09 -2.86
CA SER A 3 4.41 -11.24 -1.40
C SER A 3 3.39 -10.33 -0.71
N GLY A 4 3.40 -9.03 -1.03
CA GLY A 4 2.52 -8.05 -0.40
C GLY A 4 1.09 -8.00 -0.94
N ALA A 5 0.67 -8.92 -1.81
CA ALA A 5 -0.61 -8.87 -2.51
C ALA A 5 -1.27 -10.25 -2.67
N LYS A 6 -1.08 -11.16 -1.72
CA LYS A 6 -1.62 -12.53 -1.78
C LYS A 6 -3.13 -12.62 -1.60
N LYS A 7 -3.76 -11.57 -1.10
CA LYS A 7 -5.20 -11.50 -0.82
C LYS A 7 -5.82 -10.30 -1.53
N PRO A 8 -7.10 -10.37 -1.95
CA PRO A 8 -7.77 -9.28 -2.67
C PRO A 8 -7.68 -7.93 -1.94
N GLU A 9 -7.87 -7.91 -0.62
CA GLU A 9 -7.84 -6.69 0.20
C GLU A 9 -6.45 -6.06 0.29
N LEU A 10 -5.39 -6.86 0.08
CA LEU A 10 -4.02 -6.37 -0.03
C LEU A 10 -3.73 -5.83 -1.44
N PHE A 11 -4.39 -6.34 -2.47
CA PHE A 11 -4.20 -5.90 -3.85
C PHE A 11 -5.04 -4.68 -4.21
N PHE A 12 -6.36 -4.76 -4.01
CA PHE A 12 -7.34 -3.72 -4.38
C PHE A 12 -7.47 -2.62 -3.32
N GLY A 13 -7.18 -2.93 -2.05
CA GLY A 13 -7.39 -2.02 -0.93
C GLY A 13 -8.64 -2.37 -0.12
N GLN A 14 -8.98 -1.49 0.82
CA GLN A 14 -10.09 -1.70 1.73
C GLN A 14 -11.44 -1.32 1.10
N PRO A 15 -12.54 -1.95 1.54
CA PRO A 15 -13.87 -1.58 1.06
C PRO A 15 -14.17 -0.10 1.27
N TYR A 16 -14.76 0.52 0.25
CA TYR A 16 -15.30 1.88 0.29
C TYR A 16 -16.75 1.83 -0.16
N ARG A 17 -17.68 2.13 0.75
CA ARG A 17 -19.13 2.07 0.52
C ARG A 17 -19.78 3.43 0.74
N GLN A 18 -21.03 3.53 0.29
CA GLN A 18 -21.84 4.73 0.52
C GLN A 18 -21.95 5.03 2.01
N GLY A 19 -21.55 6.23 2.41
CA GLY A 19 -21.56 6.69 3.80
C GLY A 19 -20.23 6.49 4.53
N ASP A 20 -19.26 5.81 3.94
CA ASP A 20 -17.92 5.68 4.52
C ASP A 20 -17.15 6.99 4.40
N ASN A 21 -16.23 7.20 5.35
CA ASN A 21 -15.23 8.25 5.23
C ASN A 21 -14.27 7.93 4.08
N PRO A 22 -13.71 8.96 3.40
CA PRO A 22 -12.74 8.75 2.35
C PRO A 22 -11.46 8.05 2.86
N ASP A 23 -10.66 7.55 1.92
CA ASP A 23 -9.33 6.97 2.16
C ASP A 23 -9.29 5.74 3.09
N PRO A 24 -10.16 4.71 2.92
CA PRO A 24 -10.26 3.58 3.86
C PRO A 24 -8.99 2.71 3.95
N GLY A 25 -8.09 2.83 2.98
CA GLY A 25 -6.79 2.18 2.96
C GLY A 25 -6.47 1.64 1.57
N PRO A 26 -5.45 2.18 0.87
CA PRO A 26 -5.15 1.81 -0.51
C PRO A 26 -4.60 0.39 -0.61
N GLY A 27 -4.76 -0.19 -1.80
CA GLY A 27 -4.11 -1.45 -2.16
C GLY A 27 -2.60 -1.31 -2.33
N ASN A 28 -1.89 -2.44 -2.39
CA ASN A 28 -0.44 -2.44 -2.52
C ASN A 28 0.02 -1.69 -3.78
N LEU A 29 -0.66 -1.90 -4.91
CA LEU A 29 -0.26 -1.40 -6.22
C LEU A 29 -0.52 0.10 -6.35
N GLU A 30 -1.68 0.56 -5.87
CA GLU A 30 -2.07 1.98 -5.80
C GLU A 30 -1.04 2.80 -5.01
N ASN A 31 -0.55 2.21 -3.92
CA ASN A 31 0.46 2.82 -3.08
C ASN A 31 1.86 2.82 -3.77
N VAL A 32 2.45 1.63 -4.00
CA VAL A 32 3.74 1.50 -4.70
C VAL A 32 3.65 0.36 -5.73
N PRO A 33 3.94 0.63 -7.01
CA PRO A 33 4.66 1.78 -7.55
C PRO A 33 3.80 2.94 -8.10
N HIS A 34 2.47 2.83 -8.15
CA HIS A 34 1.61 3.84 -8.78
C HIS A 34 1.83 5.26 -8.21
N GLY A 35 1.68 5.45 -6.89
CA GLY A 35 1.88 6.76 -6.27
C GLY A 35 3.29 7.33 -6.47
N THR A 36 4.32 6.47 -6.50
CA THR A 36 5.71 6.90 -6.74
C THR A 36 5.98 7.32 -8.18
N ILE A 37 5.32 6.71 -9.17
CA ILE A 37 5.48 7.09 -10.59
C ILE A 37 4.81 8.43 -10.87
N HIS A 38 3.63 8.67 -10.29
CA HIS A 38 2.98 9.99 -10.32
C HIS A 38 3.93 11.08 -9.81
N PHE A 39 4.45 10.89 -8.59
CA PHE A 39 5.38 11.86 -7.99
C PHE A 39 6.65 12.06 -8.81
N TRP A 40 7.24 10.97 -9.34
CA TRP A 40 8.47 11.05 -10.14
C TRP A 40 8.28 11.78 -11.47
N THR A 41 7.10 11.63 -12.09
CA THR A 41 6.82 12.19 -13.43
C THR A 41 6.37 13.65 -13.36
N GLY A 42 5.75 14.09 -12.26
CA GLY A 42 5.32 15.48 -12.07
C GLY A 42 6.47 16.48 -12.08
N ASP A 43 6.24 17.72 -12.53
CA ASP A 43 7.26 18.76 -12.56
C ASP A 43 7.40 19.41 -11.17
N PRO A 44 8.52 19.23 -10.46
CA PRO A 44 8.71 19.80 -9.12
C PRO A 44 8.81 21.33 -9.10
N ARG A 45 8.87 21.99 -10.27
CA ARG A 45 8.86 23.46 -10.39
C ARG A 45 7.45 24.02 -10.43
N GLN A 46 6.43 23.18 -10.68
CA GLN A 46 5.04 23.59 -10.64
C GLN A 46 4.55 23.66 -9.19
N PRO A 47 3.61 24.57 -8.86
CA PRO A 47 3.19 24.81 -7.48
C PRO A 47 2.68 23.56 -6.75
N ASN A 48 2.12 22.59 -7.47
CA ASN A 48 1.52 21.38 -6.91
C ASN A 48 2.06 20.09 -7.56
N GLY A 49 3.18 20.16 -8.29
CA GLY A 49 3.76 19.01 -9.00
C GLY A 49 3.06 18.65 -10.31
N GLU A 50 2.36 19.60 -10.93
CA GLU A 50 1.67 19.38 -12.20
C GLU A 50 2.60 18.86 -13.31
N ASP A 51 2.12 18.06 -14.26
CA ASP A 51 0.75 17.52 -14.32
C ASP A 51 0.63 16.22 -13.51
N MET A 52 1.53 15.24 -13.75
CA MET A 52 1.45 13.89 -13.18
C MET A 52 1.53 13.79 -11.65
N GLY A 53 2.13 14.77 -10.97
CA GLY A 53 2.34 14.73 -9.51
C GLY A 53 1.09 15.05 -8.67
N ASN A 54 -0.03 15.41 -9.30
CA ASN A 54 -1.28 15.71 -8.59
C ASN A 54 -2.50 15.18 -9.34
N PHE A 55 -3.45 14.57 -8.63
CA PHE A 55 -4.58 13.91 -9.27
C PHE A 55 -5.49 14.84 -10.09
N TYR A 56 -5.63 16.13 -9.74
CA TYR A 56 -6.47 17.04 -10.53
C TYR A 56 -5.86 17.40 -11.90
N SER A 57 -4.55 17.22 -12.06
CA SER A 57 -3.80 17.58 -13.26
C SER A 57 -3.23 16.38 -13.99
N ALA A 58 -3.12 15.22 -13.36
CA ALA A 58 -2.37 14.08 -13.88
C ALA A 58 -2.76 13.71 -15.31
N ALA A 59 -4.07 13.61 -15.60
CA ALA A 59 -4.57 13.25 -16.91
C ALA A 59 -4.40 14.33 -18.01
N ARG A 60 -3.87 15.51 -17.68
CA ARG A 60 -3.50 16.53 -18.67
C ARG A 60 -2.21 16.17 -19.40
N ASP A 61 -1.36 15.36 -18.77
CA ASP A 61 -0.23 14.70 -19.42
C ASP A 61 -0.71 13.38 -20.05
N PRO A 62 -0.60 13.20 -21.38
CA PRO A 62 -1.00 11.96 -22.04
C PRO A 62 -0.31 10.69 -21.51
N VAL A 63 0.87 10.80 -20.89
CA VAL A 63 1.57 9.65 -20.28
C VAL A 63 0.75 9.00 -19.15
N PHE A 64 -0.17 9.75 -18.54
CA PHE A 64 -1.12 9.25 -17.55
C PHE A 64 -1.83 7.99 -18.02
N PHE A 65 -2.34 7.99 -19.25
CA PHE A 65 -3.10 6.86 -19.79
C PHE A 65 -2.21 5.65 -20.04
N ALA A 66 -0.96 5.85 -20.47
CA ALA A 66 0.01 4.76 -20.61
C ALA A 66 0.43 4.19 -19.24
N HIS A 67 0.60 5.05 -18.23
CA HIS A 67 0.85 4.64 -16.85
C HIS A 67 -0.30 3.76 -16.32
N HIS A 68 -1.54 4.23 -16.45
CA HIS A 68 -2.72 3.50 -15.98
C HIS A 68 -3.01 2.23 -16.80
N ALA A 69 -2.68 2.18 -18.09
CA ALA A 69 -2.72 0.94 -18.87
C ALA A 69 -1.77 -0.12 -18.28
N ASN A 70 -0.58 0.28 -17.82
CA ASN A 70 0.32 -0.67 -17.16
C ASN A 70 -0.16 -1.06 -15.74
N VAL A 71 -0.86 -0.17 -15.02
CA VAL A 71 -1.52 -0.49 -13.74
C VAL A 71 -2.64 -1.52 -13.97
N ASP A 72 -3.45 -1.36 -15.02
CA ASP A 72 -4.48 -2.31 -15.41
C ASP A 72 -3.87 -3.66 -15.86
N LEU A 73 -2.75 -3.64 -16.60
CA LEU A 73 -1.96 -4.85 -16.87
C LEU A 73 -1.51 -5.55 -15.58
N MET A 74 -1.13 -4.82 -14.53
CA MET A 74 -0.74 -5.45 -13.27
C MET A 74 -1.92 -6.21 -12.64
N TRP A 75 -3.14 -5.68 -12.69
CA TRP A 75 -4.33 -6.42 -12.28
C TRP A 75 -4.56 -7.66 -13.14
N HIS A 76 -4.46 -7.52 -14.46
CA HIS A 76 -4.54 -8.67 -15.37
C HIS A 76 -3.55 -9.78 -14.97
N LEU A 77 -2.28 -9.44 -14.75
CA LEU A 77 -1.23 -10.40 -14.36
C LEU A 77 -1.46 -11.00 -12.96
N TRP A 78 -1.86 -10.17 -11.99
CA TRP A 78 -2.18 -10.61 -10.64
C TRP A 78 -3.20 -11.75 -10.67
N ARG A 79 -4.24 -11.57 -11.47
CA ARG A 79 -5.37 -12.48 -11.58
C ARG A 79 -5.11 -13.70 -12.47
N THR A 80 -4.41 -13.54 -13.60
CA THR A 80 -4.26 -14.63 -14.59
C THR A 80 -2.98 -15.44 -14.42
N ARG A 81 -1.92 -14.86 -13.83
CA ARG A 81 -0.59 -15.49 -13.74
C ARG A 81 -0.10 -15.74 -12.31
N LEU A 82 -0.47 -14.90 -11.33
CA LEU A 82 0.12 -14.95 -9.99
C LEU A 82 -0.74 -15.66 -8.95
N HIS A 83 -2.00 -15.25 -8.81
CA HIS A 83 -2.89 -15.71 -7.72
C HIS A 83 -4.18 -16.35 -8.28
N ASN A 84 -4.04 -17.04 -9.41
CA ASN A 84 -5.14 -17.76 -10.05
C ASN A 84 -5.41 -19.09 -9.34
N ASP A 85 -6.23 -19.05 -8.29
CA ASP A 85 -6.74 -20.25 -7.63
C ASP A 85 -7.89 -20.84 -8.48
N ASN A 86 -7.55 -21.78 -9.36
CA ASN A 86 -8.47 -22.66 -10.09
C ASN A 86 -9.33 -22.03 -11.22
N ASN A 87 -8.69 -21.31 -12.14
CA ASN A 87 -9.16 -21.14 -13.53
C ASN A 87 -10.49 -20.39 -13.71
N ASN A 88 -11.01 -19.74 -12.67
CA ASN A 88 -12.17 -18.85 -12.77
C ASN A 88 -11.82 -17.42 -12.34
N ASN A 89 -11.68 -16.57 -13.35
CA ASN A 89 -11.21 -15.19 -13.34
C ASN A 89 -12.02 -14.23 -12.44
N THR A 90 -13.13 -14.67 -11.83
CA THR A 90 -14.06 -13.87 -11.01
C THR A 90 -14.24 -14.36 -9.58
N SER A 91 -13.62 -15.49 -9.19
CA SER A 91 -13.84 -16.09 -7.86
C SER A 91 -13.12 -15.40 -6.70
N PHE A 92 -12.34 -14.35 -6.96
CA PHE A 92 -11.56 -13.66 -5.93
C PHE A 92 -12.43 -12.77 -5.02
N THR A 93 -13.69 -12.51 -5.38
CA THR A 93 -14.63 -11.80 -4.51
C THR A 93 -16.08 -12.17 -4.82
N THR A 94 -16.89 -12.24 -3.77
CA THR A 94 -18.35 -12.37 -3.85
C THR A 94 -19.05 -11.14 -3.26
N ASP A 95 -18.32 -10.05 -3.01
CA ASP A 95 -18.87 -8.83 -2.40
C ASP A 95 -19.78 -8.10 -3.40
N ALA A 96 -21.08 -8.16 -3.15
CA ALA A 96 -22.09 -7.53 -3.99
C ALA A 96 -21.92 -6.01 -4.03
N ASP A 97 -21.51 -5.37 -2.93
CA ASP A 97 -21.35 -3.91 -2.87
C ASP A 97 -20.23 -3.46 -3.82
N TRP A 98 -19.14 -4.21 -3.87
CA TRP A 98 -18.05 -3.94 -4.81
C TRP A 98 -18.47 -4.23 -6.26
N LEU A 99 -19.14 -5.37 -6.50
CA LEU A 99 -19.55 -5.77 -7.84
C LEU A 99 -20.65 -4.89 -8.44
N ASP A 100 -21.53 -4.31 -7.63
CA ASP A 100 -22.60 -3.40 -8.04
C ASP A 100 -22.23 -1.92 -7.97
N ALA A 101 -21.06 -1.58 -7.44
CA ALA A 101 -20.52 -0.23 -7.52
C ALA A 101 -20.50 0.23 -8.98
N ALA A 102 -21.02 1.43 -9.22
CA ALA A 102 -21.28 1.94 -10.56
C ALA A 102 -20.71 3.35 -10.73
N PHE A 103 -20.15 3.58 -11.91
CA PHE A 103 -19.55 4.84 -12.32
C PHE A 103 -20.22 5.34 -13.60
N LEU A 104 -20.17 6.66 -13.82
CA LEU A 104 -20.73 7.28 -15.01
C LEU A 104 -19.60 7.81 -15.89
N PHE A 105 -19.58 7.41 -17.16
CA PHE A 105 -18.60 7.87 -18.15
C PHE A 105 -19.32 8.36 -19.40
N TYR A 106 -18.68 9.27 -20.14
CA TYR A 106 -19.07 9.56 -21.51
C TYR A 106 -18.42 8.56 -22.46
N ASP A 107 -19.21 7.99 -23.37
CA ASP A 107 -18.71 7.16 -24.46
C ASP A 107 -18.20 8.01 -25.65
N GLU A 108 -17.73 7.36 -26.71
CA GLU A 108 -17.24 8.01 -27.93
C GLU A 108 -18.31 8.81 -28.68
N ASP A 109 -19.59 8.54 -28.45
CA ASP A 109 -20.75 9.25 -29.00
C ASP A 109 -21.25 10.37 -28.08
N ALA A 110 -20.48 10.70 -27.02
CA ALA A 110 -20.84 11.66 -25.97
C ALA A 110 -22.14 11.33 -25.23
N ARG A 111 -22.49 10.04 -25.13
CA ARG A 111 -23.61 9.56 -24.31
C ARG A 111 -23.11 9.22 -22.90
N LEU A 112 -23.93 9.55 -21.90
CA LEU A 112 -23.64 9.19 -20.52
C LEU A 112 -24.01 7.73 -20.28
N VAL A 113 -23.03 6.89 -19.96
CA VAL A 113 -23.17 5.45 -19.75
C VAL A 113 -22.86 5.12 -18.29
N ARG A 114 -23.66 4.22 -17.71
CA ARG A 114 -23.43 3.65 -16.38
C ARG A 114 -22.68 2.33 -16.51
N CYS A 115 -21.48 2.26 -15.94
CA CYS A 115 -20.63 1.08 -15.94
C CYS A 115 -20.54 0.50 -14.53
N ARG A 116 -20.72 -0.81 -14.36
CA ARG A 116 -20.52 -1.49 -13.07
C ARG A 116 -19.17 -2.19 -13.03
N VAL A 117 -18.61 -2.35 -11.84
CA VAL A 117 -17.35 -3.08 -11.64
C VAL A 117 -17.42 -4.50 -12.21
N ARG A 118 -18.52 -5.23 -11.97
CA ARG A 118 -18.69 -6.61 -12.47
C ARG A 118 -18.55 -6.74 -13.99
N ASP A 119 -18.93 -5.71 -14.74
CA ASP A 119 -18.91 -5.73 -16.22
C ASP A 119 -17.50 -5.45 -16.77
N ALA A 120 -16.58 -4.99 -15.92
CA ALA A 120 -15.20 -4.69 -16.28
C ALA A 120 -14.21 -5.81 -15.96
N LEU A 121 -14.64 -6.89 -15.30
CA LEU A 121 -13.75 -7.96 -14.85
C LEU A 121 -13.19 -8.79 -16.01
N ASP A 122 -13.88 -8.91 -17.13
CA ASP A 122 -13.39 -9.64 -18.29
C ASP A 122 -12.91 -8.69 -19.39
N THR A 123 -11.59 -8.59 -19.57
CA THR A 123 -10.98 -7.75 -20.59
C THR A 123 -11.36 -8.22 -22.00
N ALA A 124 -11.62 -9.53 -22.19
CA ALA A 124 -12.07 -10.07 -23.48
C ALA A 124 -13.50 -9.61 -23.81
N ALA A 125 -14.40 -9.54 -22.81
CA ALA A 125 -15.73 -8.95 -22.97
C ALA A 125 -15.66 -7.46 -23.32
N LEU A 126 -14.65 -6.75 -22.77
CA LEU A 126 -14.30 -5.36 -23.14
C LEU A 126 -13.50 -5.25 -24.45
N ARG A 127 -13.23 -6.36 -25.13
CA ARG A 127 -12.59 -6.45 -26.46
C ARG A 127 -11.16 -5.91 -26.53
N TYR A 128 -10.40 -6.04 -25.44
CA TYR A 128 -8.96 -5.75 -25.45
C TYR A 128 -8.15 -6.82 -24.72
N ALA A 129 -6.85 -6.85 -25.02
CA ALA A 129 -5.88 -7.71 -24.36
C ALA A 129 -4.51 -7.02 -24.33
N TYR A 130 -3.66 -7.46 -23.42
CA TYR A 130 -2.27 -7.02 -23.37
C TYR A 130 -1.38 -7.97 -24.15
N GLN A 131 -0.35 -7.41 -24.78
CA GLN A 131 0.73 -8.20 -25.36
C GLN A 131 1.49 -8.94 -24.25
N ASP A 132 1.74 -10.23 -24.45
CA ASP A 132 2.61 -11.00 -23.55
C ASP A 132 4.05 -10.49 -23.67
N VAL A 133 4.61 -10.08 -22.53
CA VAL A 133 5.99 -9.60 -22.40
C VAL A 133 6.70 -10.31 -21.26
N ALA A 134 8.03 -10.37 -21.32
CA ALA A 134 8.82 -10.94 -20.23
C ALA A 134 8.62 -10.15 -18.93
N LEU A 135 8.52 -10.87 -17.81
CA LEU A 135 8.31 -10.30 -16.48
C LEU A 135 9.57 -10.50 -15.62
N PRO A 136 10.62 -9.68 -15.81
CA PRO A 136 11.91 -9.88 -15.12
C PRO A 136 11.79 -9.78 -13.59
N TRP A 137 10.75 -9.11 -13.08
CA TRP A 137 10.49 -8.95 -11.66
C TRP A 137 9.90 -10.20 -10.98
N LEU A 138 9.45 -11.22 -11.72
CA LEU A 138 8.90 -12.47 -11.13
C LEU A 138 9.91 -13.16 -10.20
N ASN A 139 11.19 -13.12 -10.56
CA ASN A 139 12.27 -13.73 -9.79
C ASN A 139 13.09 -12.70 -9.00
N ALA A 140 12.64 -11.44 -8.93
CA ALA A 140 13.32 -10.37 -8.22
C ALA A 140 12.97 -10.34 -6.72
N LYS A 141 12.94 -11.52 -6.10
CA LYS A 141 12.73 -11.65 -4.65
C LYS A 141 13.92 -11.05 -3.90
N PRO A 142 13.71 -10.26 -2.82
CA PRO A 142 14.82 -9.79 -1.99
C PRO A 142 15.68 -10.96 -1.50
N VAL A 143 17.00 -10.79 -1.52
CA VAL A 143 17.94 -11.82 -1.06
C VAL A 143 17.74 -12.01 0.44
N ALA A 144 17.44 -13.24 0.85
CA ALA A 144 17.28 -13.59 2.25
C ALA A 144 18.53 -13.18 3.05
N VAL A 145 18.32 -12.69 4.26
CA VAL A 145 19.42 -12.32 5.15
C VAL A 145 20.10 -13.61 5.63
N ALA A 146 21.43 -13.68 5.60
CA ALA A 146 22.14 -14.81 6.19
C ALA A 146 21.75 -14.97 7.66
N LYS A 147 21.63 -16.21 8.17
CA LYS A 147 21.23 -16.49 9.58
C LYS A 147 22.13 -15.79 10.61
N GLU A 148 23.36 -15.50 10.26
CA GLU A 148 24.34 -14.80 11.11
C GLU A 148 24.06 -13.29 11.20
N GLU A 149 23.40 -12.72 10.18
CA GLU A 149 22.97 -11.32 10.11
C GLU A 149 21.48 -11.15 10.45
N SER A 150 20.73 -12.26 10.56
CA SER A 150 19.33 -12.24 10.98
C SER A 150 19.24 -11.82 12.43
N THR A 151 18.77 -10.59 12.67
CA THR A 151 18.48 -10.12 14.02
C THR A 151 17.11 -10.66 14.42
N SER A 152 17.06 -11.53 15.43
CA SER A 152 15.78 -12.00 15.97
C SER A 152 14.97 -10.83 16.52
N GLY A 153 13.64 -10.95 16.51
CA GLY A 153 12.73 -9.96 17.07
C GLY A 153 13.08 -9.61 18.52
N ALA A 154 13.51 -10.60 19.32
CA ALA A 154 13.98 -10.37 20.69
C ALA A 154 15.31 -9.59 20.78
N ALA A 155 16.23 -9.77 19.82
CA ALA A 155 17.47 -8.98 19.76
C ALA A 155 17.19 -7.55 19.27
N ALA A 156 16.35 -7.40 18.25
CA ALA A 156 15.91 -6.08 17.75
C ALA A 156 15.14 -5.31 18.82
N ALA A 157 14.22 -5.97 19.52
CA ALA A 157 13.45 -5.37 20.62
C ALA A 157 14.37 -4.93 21.77
N ARG A 158 15.37 -5.74 22.14
CA ARG A 158 16.37 -5.35 23.15
C ARG A 158 17.18 -4.13 22.71
N ALA A 159 17.62 -4.08 21.45
CA ALA A 159 18.35 -2.94 20.91
C ALA A 159 17.53 -1.65 20.96
N ILE A 160 16.24 -1.70 20.60
CA ILE A 160 15.35 -0.53 20.60
C ILE A 160 14.89 -0.12 22.00
N THR A 161 14.61 -1.08 22.88
CA THR A 161 14.28 -0.79 24.28
C THR A 161 15.45 -0.08 24.97
N ALA A 162 16.69 -0.40 24.59
CA ALA A 162 17.89 0.28 25.07
C ALA A 162 18.12 1.67 24.47
N THR A 163 17.51 2.01 23.33
CA THR A 163 17.79 3.26 22.60
C THR A 163 16.65 4.27 22.56
N THR A 164 15.37 3.87 22.51
CA THR A 164 14.13 4.62 22.80
C THR A 164 12.94 3.99 22.05
N ALA A 165 12.15 3.14 22.69
CA ALA A 165 10.84 2.75 22.14
C ALA A 165 9.89 3.96 22.17
N THR A 166 9.24 4.29 21.05
CA THR A 166 8.34 5.45 20.98
C THR A 166 6.90 5.01 21.23
N ALA A 167 6.17 5.74 22.09
CA ALA A 167 4.74 5.51 22.28
C ALA A 167 3.94 6.12 21.12
N LEU A 168 2.92 5.41 20.64
CA LEU A 168 1.95 5.92 19.67
C LEU A 168 0.74 6.55 20.40
N PRO A 169 0.07 7.57 19.83
CA PRO A 169 0.32 8.18 18.52
C PRO A 169 1.63 8.98 18.45
N ALA A 170 2.32 8.93 17.32
CA ALA A 170 3.59 9.64 17.13
C ALA A 170 3.67 10.33 15.76
N ARG A 171 4.28 11.53 15.75
CA ARG A 171 4.60 12.27 14.52
C ARG A 171 5.88 11.70 13.90
N LEU A 172 5.92 11.54 12.57
CA LEU A 172 7.06 10.97 11.85
C LEU A 172 8.14 12.03 11.52
N ASP A 173 8.56 12.81 12.52
CA ASP A 173 9.68 13.77 12.41
C ASP A 173 11.05 13.07 12.33
N GLY A 174 11.08 11.78 12.61
CA GLY A 174 12.22 10.88 12.53
C GLY A 174 11.74 9.43 12.49
N THR A 175 12.67 8.49 12.61
CA THR A 175 12.31 7.07 12.67
C THR A 175 11.54 6.76 13.96
N VAL A 176 10.37 6.16 13.81
CA VAL A 176 9.56 5.66 14.93
C VAL A 176 9.64 4.14 14.93
N SER A 177 10.08 3.55 16.03
CA SER A 177 10.17 2.10 16.19
C SER A 177 9.32 1.61 17.36
N VAL A 178 8.54 0.56 17.11
CA VAL A 178 7.60 -0.03 18.06
C VAL A 178 7.74 -1.55 18.09
N VAL A 179 7.61 -2.14 19.29
CA VAL A 179 7.55 -3.60 19.45
C VAL A 179 6.10 -4.04 19.30
N VAL A 180 5.84 -4.99 18.41
CA VAL A 180 4.50 -5.48 18.09
C VAL A 180 4.44 -6.97 18.40
N ALA A 181 3.53 -7.34 19.31
CA ALA A 181 3.28 -8.74 19.62
C ALA A 181 2.59 -9.45 18.45
N ARG A 182 2.98 -10.70 18.20
CA ARG A 182 2.39 -11.55 17.16
C ARG A 182 1.40 -12.53 17.79
N PRO A 183 0.14 -12.62 17.29
CA PRO A 183 -0.85 -13.51 17.90
C PRO A 183 -0.56 -14.99 17.71
N GLU A 184 0.11 -15.37 16.62
CA GLU A 184 0.56 -16.74 16.34
C GLU A 184 1.98 -16.71 15.79
N THR A 185 2.73 -17.79 16.01
CA THR A 185 4.11 -17.97 15.53
C THR A 185 4.26 -19.34 14.89
N SER A 186 5.26 -19.52 14.03
CA SER A 186 5.60 -20.81 13.42
C SER A 186 4.41 -21.49 12.72
N ARG A 187 3.61 -20.69 11.99
CA ARG A 187 2.39 -21.18 11.33
C ARG A 187 2.74 -22.16 10.20
N THR A 188 1.94 -23.20 10.04
CA THR A 188 2.12 -24.16 8.94
C THR A 188 1.85 -23.52 7.58
N ALA A 189 2.42 -24.06 6.51
CA ALA A 189 2.18 -23.58 5.14
C ALA A 189 0.69 -23.52 4.79
N LYS A 190 -0.10 -24.50 5.25
CA LYS A 190 -1.57 -24.51 5.09
C LYS A 190 -2.23 -23.30 5.74
N ARG A 191 -1.89 -22.99 7.01
CA ARG A 191 -2.45 -21.83 7.71
C ARG A 191 -2.03 -20.50 7.08
N LYS A 192 -0.80 -20.40 6.59
CA LYS A 192 -0.30 -19.21 5.87
C LYS A 192 -1.02 -19.00 4.53
N ALA A 193 -1.37 -20.07 3.83
CA ALA A 193 -2.17 -19.98 2.61
C ALA A 193 -3.63 -19.58 2.89
N GLU A 194 -4.23 -20.15 3.95
CA GLU A 194 -5.60 -19.84 4.37
C GLU A 194 -5.75 -18.40 4.92
N ALA A 195 -4.72 -17.88 5.60
CA ALA A 195 -4.74 -16.52 6.14
C ALA A 195 -3.35 -15.89 6.07
N GLU A 196 -3.24 -14.78 5.34
CA GLU A 196 -2.03 -13.96 5.30
C GLU A 196 -1.93 -13.18 6.62
N GLU A 197 -0.74 -13.16 7.21
CA GLU A 197 -0.45 -12.31 8.36
C GLU A 197 -0.05 -10.93 7.86
N VAL A 198 -0.77 -9.93 8.35
CA VAL A 198 -0.76 -8.57 7.82
C VAL A 198 -0.32 -7.60 8.90
N LEU A 199 0.75 -6.87 8.61
CA LEU A 199 1.14 -5.69 9.38
C LEU A 199 0.23 -4.52 9.00
N VAL A 200 -0.47 -3.97 9.98
CA VAL A 200 -1.36 -2.82 9.82
C VAL A 200 -0.73 -1.59 10.48
N VAL A 201 -0.51 -0.55 9.70
CA VAL A 201 -0.18 0.80 10.19
C VAL A 201 -1.47 1.61 10.14
N ASP A 202 -2.01 1.92 11.32
CA ASP A 202 -3.35 2.46 11.50
C ASP A 202 -3.33 3.91 12.00
N GLY A 203 -4.42 4.63 11.76
CA GLY A 203 -4.54 6.04 12.13
C GLY A 203 -3.45 6.90 11.51
N ILE A 204 -3.14 6.70 10.22
CA ILE A 204 -2.23 7.56 9.47
C ILE A 204 -2.98 8.86 9.18
N GLU A 205 -2.59 9.93 9.87
CA GLU A 205 -3.16 11.26 9.70
C GLU A 205 -2.16 12.16 8.95
N VAL A 206 -2.55 12.69 7.80
CA VAL A 206 -1.75 13.65 7.02
C VAL A 206 -2.34 15.04 7.12
N ALA A 207 -1.62 15.93 7.83
CA ALA A 207 -2.07 17.30 8.07
C ALA A 207 -1.96 18.21 6.84
N ASP A 208 -1.06 17.89 5.89
CA ASP A 208 -0.83 18.68 4.69
C ASP A 208 -0.96 17.84 3.41
N ARG A 209 -2.19 17.70 2.93
CA ARG A 209 -2.53 16.95 1.70
C ARG A 209 -1.94 17.51 0.40
N PHE A 210 -1.27 18.67 0.45
CA PHE A 210 -0.60 19.27 -0.69
C PHE A 210 0.81 18.71 -0.91
N ARG A 211 1.35 17.99 0.09
CA ARG A 211 2.69 17.42 0.02
C ARG A 211 2.61 15.93 -0.28
N PHE A 212 3.50 15.47 -1.15
CA PHE A 212 3.74 14.05 -1.31
C PHE A 212 4.31 13.49 0.00
N VAL A 213 3.62 12.51 0.55
CA VAL A 213 4.03 11.82 1.78
C VAL A 213 4.62 10.48 1.42
N LYS A 214 5.80 10.17 1.96
CA LYS A 214 6.38 8.83 1.88
C LYS A 214 7.08 8.44 3.16
N PHE A 215 6.81 7.22 3.64
CA PHE A 215 7.64 6.56 4.64
C PHE A 215 7.75 5.06 4.33
N ASP A 216 8.88 4.47 4.71
CA ASP A 216 9.14 3.04 4.53
C ASP A 216 8.85 2.29 5.82
N VAL A 217 8.43 1.03 5.71
CA VAL A 217 8.07 0.16 6.82
C VAL A 217 9.02 -1.04 6.84
N PHE A 218 9.78 -1.17 7.92
CA PHE A 218 10.73 -2.26 8.11
C PHE A 218 10.35 -3.14 9.29
N VAL A 219 10.64 -4.44 9.18
CA VAL A 219 10.50 -5.42 10.24
C VAL A 219 11.88 -5.86 10.72
N ASN A 220 12.09 -5.82 12.04
CA ASN A 220 13.34 -6.19 12.71
C ASN A 220 14.58 -5.41 12.22
N ALA A 221 14.39 -4.20 11.67
CA ALA A 221 15.47 -3.27 11.38
C ALA A 221 15.55 -2.21 12.48
N ALA A 222 16.66 -2.19 13.22
CA ALA A 222 16.82 -1.36 14.42
C ALA A 222 17.07 0.14 14.15
N SER A 223 17.32 0.55 12.91
CA SER A 223 17.54 1.96 12.55
C SER A 223 17.35 2.23 11.05
N ALA A 224 17.22 3.51 10.68
CA ALA A 224 17.24 3.94 9.28
C ALA A 224 18.53 3.55 8.55
N ALA A 225 19.66 3.47 9.27
CA ALA A 225 20.93 3.01 8.69
C ALA A 225 20.89 1.49 8.41
N ALA A 226 20.32 0.69 9.32
CA ALA A 226 20.14 -0.75 9.14
C ALA A 226 19.17 -1.07 7.97
N ALA A 227 18.20 -0.18 7.72
CA ALA A 227 17.30 -0.25 6.57
C ALA A 227 18.01 -0.02 5.21
N THR A 228 19.15 0.67 5.19
CA THR A 228 19.92 0.99 3.97
C THR A 228 21.15 0.09 3.75
N GLN A 229 21.45 -0.82 4.67
CA GLN A 229 22.55 -1.79 4.56
C GLN A 229 22.18 -3.00 3.70
N SER A 230 23.16 -3.88 3.39
CA SER A 230 22.88 -5.16 2.72
C SER A 230 21.84 -5.96 3.50
N GLY A 231 20.85 -6.51 2.79
CA GLY A 231 19.70 -7.19 3.41
C GLY A 231 18.61 -6.26 3.95
N GLY A 232 18.76 -4.93 3.84
CA GLY A 232 17.70 -3.96 4.18
C GLY A 232 16.42 -4.18 3.37
N ALA A 233 16.55 -4.55 2.10
CA ALA A 233 15.42 -4.89 1.24
C ALA A 233 14.64 -6.13 1.73
N ALA A 234 15.31 -7.12 2.32
CA ALA A 234 14.65 -8.33 2.85
C ALA A 234 13.86 -8.05 4.13
N ARG A 235 14.19 -6.97 4.85
CA ARG A 235 13.47 -6.50 6.03
C ARG A 235 12.40 -5.46 5.70
N CYS A 236 12.25 -5.08 4.44
CA CYS A 236 11.31 -4.06 4.01
C CYS A 236 9.93 -4.70 3.75
N ALA A 237 8.94 -4.35 4.57
CA ALA A 237 7.55 -4.78 4.35
C ALA A 237 6.89 -4.00 3.20
N GLY A 238 7.34 -2.77 2.97
CA GLY A 238 6.86 -1.90 1.90
C GLY A 238 7.00 -0.43 2.26
N SER A 239 6.27 0.43 1.56
CA SER A 239 6.20 1.86 1.83
C SER A 239 4.76 2.34 1.83
N VAL A 240 4.49 3.44 2.52
CA VAL A 240 3.32 4.28 2.30
C VAL A 240 3.77 5.47 1.46
N ALA A 241 3.09 5.72 0.34
CA ALA A 241 3.34 6.76 -0.63
C ALA A 241 1.98 7.35 -1.03
N LEU A 242 1.66 8.52 -0.49
CA LEU A 242 0.38 9.20 -0.72
C LEU A 242 0.62 10.38 -1.64
N ALA A 243 0.07 10.29 -2.85
CA ALA A 243 0.09 11.38 -3.81
C ALA A 243 -0.78 12.55 -3.29
N PRO A 244 -0.38 13.81 -3.53
CA PRO A 244 -1.21 14.96 -3.22
C PRO A 244 -2.59 14.84 -3.87
N HIS A 245 -3.64 15.03 -3.07
CA HIS A 245 -5.03 15.07 -3.56
C HIS A 245 -5.71 16.36 -3.09
N VAL A 246 -5.98 17.27 -4.02
CA VAL A 246 -6.67 18.53 -3.71
C VAL A 246 -8.19 18.32 -3.80
N VAL A 247 -8.85 17.98 -2.69
CA VAL A 247 -10.32 17.94 -2.61
C VAL A 247 -10.85 19.25 -2.00
N ARG A 248 -11.58 20.10 -2.74
CA ARG A 248 -12.34 21.18 -2.08
C ARG A 248 -13.41 20.53 -1.21
N GLY A 249 -13.50 20.89 0.07
CA GLY A 249 -14.53 20.33 0.95
C GLY A 249 -15.92 20.80 0.49
N GLU A 250 -16.87 19.89 0.33
CA GLU A 250 -18.28 20.29 0.30
C GLU A 250 -18.61 20.89 1.67
N GLY A 251 -18.87 22.20 1.71
CA GLY A 251 -19.06 22.95 2.95
C GLY A 251 -17.98 23.99 3.27
N ASP A 252 -17.16 24.42 2.30
CA ASP A 252 -16.39 25.67 2.37
C ASP A 252 -17.34 26.91 2.38
N ASP A 253 -18.29 26.91 3.31
CA ASP A 253 -19.08 28.07 3.67
C ASP A 253 -18.18 28.99 4.49
N LYS A 254 -18.20 30.29 4.15
CA LYS A 254 -17.15 31.27 4.50
C LYS A 254 -17.07 31.64 5.99
N SER A 255 -17.67 30.86 6.90
CA SER A 255 -17.92 31.28 8.29
C SER A 255 -17.17 30.49 9.37
N GLU A 256 -16.48 29.40 9.07
CA GLU A 256 -15.70 28.69 10.09
C GLU A 256 -14.24 28.48 9.66
N LYS A 257 -13.31 29.08 10.43
CA LYS A 257 -11.89 28.71 10.44
C LYS A 257 -11.73 27.29 11.01
N LYS A 258 -12.18 26.26 10.30
CA LYS A 258 -11.88 24.87 10.61
C LYS A 258 -10.64 24.45 9.81
N GLY A 259 -9.70 23.81 10.51
CA GLY A 259 -8.38 23.47 9.99
C GLY A 259 -8.42 22.69 8.67
N ARG A 260 -7.33 22.79 7.89
CA ARG A 260 -7.12 22.00 6.66
C ARG A 260 -7.58 20.56 6.88
N ALA A 261 -8.45 20.05 6.00
CA ALA A 261 -8.97 18.68 6.08
C ALA A 261 -7.81 17.68 6.11
N VAL A 262 -7.71 16.94 7.22
CA VAL A 262 -6.69 15.93 7.49
C VAL A 262 -7.09 14.64 6.77
N VAL A 263 -6.20 14.08 5.95
CA VAL A 263 -6.42 12.74 5.36
C VAL A 263 -6.22 11.72 6.48
N LYS A 264 -7.15 10.77 6.61
CA LYS A 264 -7.06 9.68 7.59
C LYS A 264 -7.13 8.37 6.85
N THR A 265 -6.09 7.54 6.98
CA THR A 265 -6.02 6.27 6.28
C THR A 265 -5.28 5.21 7.09
N ALA A 266 -5.17 4.01 6.53
CA ALA A 266 -4.40 2.91 7.07
C ALA A 266 -3.65 2.18 5.94
N ALA A 267 -2.49 1.62 6.25
CA ALA A 267 -1.70 0.82 5.31
C ALA A 267 -1.57 -0.62 5.81
N ARG A 268 -1.58 -1.57 4.87
CA ARG A 268 -1.53 -3.01 5.15
C ARG A 268 -0.44 -3.67 4.33
N PHE A 269 0.36 -4.50 4.97
CA PHE A 269 1.47 -5.21 4.36
C PHE A 269 1.39 -6.69 4.70
N GLY A 270 1.26 -7.56 3.70
CA GLY A 270 1.42 -9.00 3.88
C GLY A 270 2.88 -9.31 4.24
N ILE A 271 3.10 -9.97 5.38
CA ILE A 271 4.45 -10.20 5.92
C ILE A 271 4.82 -11.68 6.09
N CYS A 272 3.99 -12.64 5.66
CA CYS A 272 4.32 -14.07 5.79
C CYS A 272 5.68 -14.40 5.15
N ASP A 273 5.85 -14.01 3.88
CA ASP A 273 7.11 -14.29 3.14
C ASP A 273 8.29 -13.58 3.78
N LEU A 274 8.08 -12.33 4.23
CA LEU A 274 9.11 -11.54 4.90
C LEU A 274 9.58 -12.23 6.19
N LEU A 275 8.65 -12.73 7.00
CA LEU A 275 8.98 -13.41 8.25
C LEU A 275 9.72 -14.72 8.00
N ASP A 276 9.37 -15.45 6.94
CA ASP A 276 10.08 -16.66 6.53
C ASP A 276 11.50 -16.33 6.03
N ASP A 277 11.65 -15.31 5.20
CA ASP A 277 12.93 -14.92 4.61
C ASP A 277 13.91 -14.30 5.61
N THR A 278 13.37 -13.70 6.68
CA THR A 278 14.16 -13.12 7.77
C THR A 278 14.38 -14.08 8.93
N GLY A 279 13.76 -15.27 8.91
CA GLY A 279 13.81 -16.24 9.99
C GLY A 279 13.05 -15.82 11.25
N ALA A 280 12.15 -14.85 11.14
CA ALA A 280 11.40 -14.25 12.25
C ALA A 280 10.05 -14.93 12.53
N ASP A 281 9.63 -15.94 11.75
CA ASP A 281 8.33 -16.60 11.92
C ASP A 281 8.15 -17.25 13.31
N GLY A 282 9.24 -17.65 13.97
CA GLY A 282 9.21 -18.18 15.34
C GLY A 282 9.15 -17.12 16.45
N ASP A 283 9.31 -15.83 16.12
CA ASP A 283 9.39 -14.77 17.11
C ASP A 283 7.99 -14.36 17.59
N GLY A 284 7.76 -14.39 18.91
CA GLY A 284 6.49 -13.95 19.52
C GLY A 284 6.23 -12.44 19.45
N ALA A 285 7.25 -11.65 19.10
CA ALA A 285 7.12 -10.23 18.83
C ALA A 285 8.14 -9.80 17.79
N ILE A 286 7.79 -8.80 17.00
CA ILE A 286 8.66 -8.17 16.01
C ILE A 286 8.84 -6.69 16.35
N VAL A 287 9.88 -6.11 15.79
CA VAL A 287 10.04 -4.65 15.77
C VAL A 287 9.53 -4.14 14.44
N VAL A 288 8.71 -3.09 14.48
CA VAL A 288 8.32 -2.34 13.29
C VAL A 288 8.94 -0.94 13.35
N SER A 289 9.66 -0.58 12.30
CA SER A 289 10.32 0.73 12.16
C SER A 289 9.71 1.49 10.99
N LEU A 290 9.13 2.65 11.29
CA LEU A 290 8.55 3.60 10.34
C LEU A 290 9.60 4.67 10.02
N VAL A 291 10.08 4.70 8.79
CA VAL A 291 11.21 5.57 8.38
C VAL A 291 10.69 6.64 7.41
N PRO A 292 10.52 7.90 7.85
CA PRO A 292 10.06 8.98 6.97
C PRO A 292 11.05 9.24 5.83
N ARG A 293 10.54 9.43 4.62
CA ARG A 293 11.31 9.73 3.40
C ARG A 293 10.90 11.04 2.74
N ALA A 294 9.62 11.39 2.80
CA ALA A 294 9.08 12.64 2.31
C ALA A 294 7.92 13.10 3.21
N ALA A 295 7.95 14.39 3.60
CA ALA A 295 6.92 15.05 4.39
C ALA A 295 6.48 14.31 5.67
N GLY A 296 7.38 13.54 6.31
CA GLY A 296 7.08 12.82 7.55
C GLY A 296 6.66 13.74 8.70
N ASP A 297 7.13 15.00 8.67
CA ASP A 297 6.72 16.07 9.54
C ASP A 297 5.22 16.44 9.43
N THR A 298 4.52 15.92 8.43
CA THR A 298 3.08 16.16 8.26
C THR A 298 2.24 14.94 8.64
N VAL A 299 2.89 13.86 9.07
CA VAL A 299 2.26 12.57 9.33
C VAL A 299 2.28 12.24 10.81
N THR A 300 1.12 11.88 11.35
CA THR A 300 0.98 11.21 12.64
C THR A 300 0.49 9.79 12.40
N VAL A 301 1.05 8.82 13.13
CA VAL A 301 0.60 7.42 13.11
C VAL A 301 -0.03 7.09 14.45
N GLY A 302 -1.27 6.58 14.42
CA GLY A 302 -2.04 6.24 15.61
C GLY A 302 -1.70 4.89 16.22
N GLY A 303 -1.39 3.89 15.40
CA GLY A 303 -1.17 2.52 15.87
C GLY A 303 -0.44 1.63 14.87
N VAL A 304 0.18 0.57 15.38
CA VAL A 304 0.76 -0.52 14.58
C VAL A 304 0.35 -1.85 15.21
N ARG A 305 -0.18 -2.78 14.41
CA ARG A 305 -0.71 -4.06 14.89
C ARG A 305 -0.60 -5.16 13.83
N ILE A 306 -0.81 -6.40 14.26
CA ILE A 306 -0.85 -7.58 13.39
C ILE A 306 -2.29 -8.07 13.26
N ASP A 307 -2.70 -8.32 12.02
CA ASP A 307 -3.99 -8.90 11.62
C ASP A 307 -3.81 -10.15 10.77
N TYR A 308 -4.93 -10.83 10.50
CA TYR A 308 -5.01 -11.91 9.54
C TYR A 308 -6.08 -11.63 8.49
N VAL A 309 -5.71 -11.72 7.22
CA VAL A 309 -6.61 -11.58 6.07
C VAL A 309 -6.76 -12.95 5.41
N LYS A 310 -8.00 -13.41 5.27
CA LYS A 310 -8.33 -14.73 4.71
C LYS A 310 -8.47 -14.70 3.21
#